data_AF-A0A6J6IS54-F1
#
_entry.id   AF-A0A6J6IS54-F1
#
_cell.length_a   1.000
_cell.length_b   1.000
_cell.length_c   1.000
_cell.angle_alpha   90.00
_cell.angle_beta   90.00
_cell.angle_gamma   90.00
#
_symmetry.space_group_name_H-M   'P 1'
#
loop_
_entity.id
_entity.type
_entity.pdbx_description
1 polymer ?
#
loop_
_entity_poly.entity_id
_entity_poly.type
_entity_poly.pdbx_seq_one_letter_code
_entity_poly.pdbx_strand_id
1 'polypeptide(L)'
;MSQDASNRVAITGPGLKKQGVVVLQTLFIALFTLLELWIRSGVGIVTGIVICLALFGGVRFGRPGTRYVSVVTPPLAFAATVLVSVIFSHGIKISRVGIDFIAALASVAPYLIISALVGWFMYFNEKAKTRPSRKSAA
;
A
#
# COMPACT_ATOMS: atom_id res chain seq x y z
N MET A 1 17.34 4.66 -28.53
CA MET A 1 16.00 5.29 -28.51
C MET A 1 15.22 4.69 -27.35
N SER A 2 15.02 5.47 -26.29
CA SER A 2 14.54 5.01 -24.98
C SER A 2 13.01 4.88 -24.96
N GLN A 3 12.51 3.66 -24.86
CA GLN A 3 11.08 3.30 -24.79
C GLN A 3 10.43 3.59 -23.41
N ASP A 4 10.95 4.52 -22.61
CA ASP A 4 10.47 4.78 -21.24
C ASP A 4 9.32 5.82 -21.15
N ALA A 5 8.93 6.44 -22.27
CA ALA A 5 7.97 7.55 -22.26
C ALA A 5 6.48 7.15 -22.45
N SER A 6 6.18 5.94 -22.97
CA SER A 6 4.83 5.69 -23.53
C SER A 6 3.81 5.04 -22.60
N ASN A 7 4.17 4.55 -21.41
CA ASN A 7 3.23 3.76 -20.58
C ASN A 7 2.85 4.40 -19.25
N ARG A 8 3.02 5.73 -19.16
CA ARG A 8 2.42 6.50 -18.09
C ARG A 8 1.17 7.20 -18.63
N VAL A 9 -0.05 6.76 -18.28
CA VAL A 9 -1.21 7.65 -18.15
C VAL A 9 -0.72 8.97 -17.54
N ALA A 10 -0.54 9.97 -18.40
CA ALA A 10 -0.02 11.25 -18.00
C ALA A 10 -1.13 11.87 -17.15
N ILE A 11 -0.95 11.86 -15.83
CA ILE A 11 -1.64 12.87 -15.03
C ILE A 11 -1.10 14.18 -15.57
N THR A 12 -1.99 15.00 -16.13
CA THR A 12 -1.66 16.35 -16.58
C THR A 12 -1.25 17.15 -15.35
N GLY A 13 0.05 17.22 -15.07
CA GLY A 13 0.60 17.95 -13.92
C GLY A 13 1.55 17.12 -13.03
N PRO A 14 2.21 17.78 -12.06
CA PRO A 14 3.19 17.13 -11.21
C PRO A 14 2.48 16.19 -10.22
N GLY A 15 2.79 14.88 -10.27
CA GLY A 15 2.09 13.79 -9.56
C GLY A 15 1.96 13.93 -8.03
N LEU A 16 1.51 12.91 -7.31
CA LEU A 16 1.24 13.03 -5.87
C LEU A 16 2.50 13.25 -5.04
N LYS A 17 2.40 14.15 -4.04
CA LYS A 17 3.38 14.32 -2.96
C LYS A 17 3.27 13.15 -1.96
N LYS A 18 4.28 12.98 -1.09
CA LYS A 18 4.30 11.93 -0.05
C LYS A 18 3.00 11.87 0.76
N GLN A 19 2.55 13.00 1.29
CA GLN A 19 1.31 13.10 2.07
C GLN A 19 0.07 12.70 1.26
N GLY A 20 -0.01 13.13 -0.01
CA GLY A 20 -1.12 12.76 -0.89
C GLY A 20 -1.20 11.26 -1.16
N VAL A 21 -0.05 10.60 -1.35
CA VAL A 21 0.01 9.14 -1.49
C VAL A 21 -0.50 8.45 -0.22
N VAL A 22 -0.05 8.91 0.97
CA VAL A 22 -0.50 8.34 2.25
C VAL A 22 -2.01 8.47 2.39
N VAL A 23 -2.54 9.67 2.22
CA VAL A 23 -3.97 9.95 2.42
C VAL A 23 -4.81 9.12 1.45
N LEU A 24 -4.46 9.07 0.17
CA LEU A 24 -5.24 8.36 -0.82
C LEU A 24 -5.22 6.84 -0.58
N GLN A 25 -4.05 6.27 -0.28
CA GLN A 25 -3.94 4.83 0.02
C GLN A 25 -4.68 4.47 1.30
N THR A 26 -4.53 5.27 2.37
CA THR A 26 -5.22 5.02 3.64
C THR A 26 -6.73 5.11 3.49
N LEU A 27 -7.24 6.15 2.83
CA LEU A 27 -8.69 6.31 2.60
C LEU A 27 -9.25 5.17 1.75
N PHE A 28 -8.56 4.79 0.67
CA PHE A 28 -9.02 3.73 -0.21
C PHE A 28 -9.03 2.37 0.49
N ILE A 29 -7.95 2.01 1.19
CA ILE A 29 -7.88 0.77 1.95
C ILE A 29 -8.92 0.78 3.07
N ALA A 30 -9.02 1.86 3.83
CA ALA A 30 -9.95 1.95 4.96
C ALA A 30 -11.40 1.75 4.51
N LEU A 31 -11.80 2.44 3.44
CA LEU A 31 -13.18 2.37 2.92
C LEU A 31 -13.57 0.94 2.51
N PHE A 32 -12.74 0.26 1.73
CA PHE A 32 -13.06 -1.10 1.27
C PHE A 32 -12.92 -2.14 2.38
N THR A 33 -11.95 -1.97 3.28
CA THR A 33 -11.78 -2.87 4.44
C THR A 33 -13.00 -2.79 5.36
N LEU A 34 -13.45 -1.57 5.68
CA LEU A 34 -14.64 -1.36 6.51
C LEU A 34 -15.91 -1.85 5.82
N LEU A 35 -16.05 -1.64 4.51
CA LEU A 35 -17.17 -2.17 3.73
C LEU A 35 -17.20 -3.70 3.75
N GLU A 36 -16.05 -4.36 3.54
CA GLU A 36 -15.96 -5.83 3.54
C GLU A 36 -16.26 -6.39 4.94
N LEU A 37 -15.72 -5.76 6.00
CA LEU A 37 -16.05 -6.10 7.39
C LEU A 37 -17.54 -5.94 7.69
N TRP A 38 -18.18 -4.89 7.17
CA TRP A 38 -19.61 -4.66 7.38
C TRP A 38 -20.49 -5.71 6.71
N ILE A 39 -20.15 -6.13 5.49
CA ILE A 39 -20.95 -7.07 4.70
C ILE A 39 -20.68 -8.53 5.11
N ARG A 40 -19.42 -8.88 5.39
CA ARG A 40 -18.98 -10.29 5.52
C ARG A 40 -18.44 -10.63 6.91
N SER A 41 -18.41 -9.67 7.84
CA SER A 41 -17.83 -9.82 9.18
C SER A 41 -16.38 -10.31 9.18
N GLY A 42 -15.66 -10.10 8.08
CA GLY A 42 -14.29 -10.55 7.88
C GLY A 42 -13.68 -9.92 6.63
N VAL A 43 -12.36 -9.81 6.63
CA VAL A 43 -11.57 -9.33 5.49
C VAL A 43 -11.07 -10.50 4.67
N GLY A 44 -10.91 -10.29 3.36
CA GLY A 44 -10.44 -11.35 2.48
C GLY A 44 -9.94 -10.82 1.14
N ILE A 45 -10.41 -11.46 0.08
CA ILE A 45 -9.91 -11.26 -1.28
C ILE A 45 -10.11 -9.81 -1.75
N VAL A 46 -11.23 -9.18 -1.40
CA VAL A 46 -11.54 -7.82 -1.86
C VAL A 46 -10.52 -6.84 -1.27
N THR A 47 -10.34 -6.86 0.06
CA THR A 47 -9.32 -6.04 0.72
C THR A 47 -7.92 -6.37 0.22
N GLY A 48 -7.59 -7.64 0.00
CA GLY A 48 -6.30 -8.07 -0.54
C GLY A 48 -5.99 -7.48 -1.93
N ILE A 49 -6.97 -7.49 -2.83
CA ILE A 49 -6.83 -6.87 -4.16
C ILE A 49 -6.71 -5.36 -4.02
N VAL A 50 -7.50 -4.73 -3.16
CA VAL A 50 -7.45 -3.28 -2.91
C VAL A 50 -6.08 -2.84 -2.42
N ILE A 51 -5.42 -3.61 -1.56
CA ILE A 51 -4.05 -3.33 -1.10
C ILE A 51 -3.06 -3.33 -2.28
N CYS A 52 -3.14 -4.33 -3.16
CA CYS A 52 -2.31 -4.39 -4.36
C CYS A 52 -2.55 -3.20 -5.30
N LEU A 53 -3.82 -2.82 -5.49
CA LEU A 53 -4.20 -1.67 -6.29
C LEU A 53 -3.75 -0.35 -5.67
N ALA A 54 -3.85 -0.21 -4.35
CA ALA A 54 -3.39 0.97 -3.62
C ALA A 54 -1.87 1.13 -3.73
N LEU A 55 -1.10 0.03 -3.63
CA LEU A 55 0.34 0.04 -3.89
C LEU A 55 0.62 0.50 -5.33
N PHE A 56 -0.02 -0.14 -6.32
CA PHE A 56 0.19 0.19 -7.72
C PHE A 56 -0.14 1.66 -8.02
N GLY A 57 -1.29 2.13 -7.52
CA GLY A 57 -1.71 3.53 -7.64
C GLY A 57 -0.71 4.50 -7.00
N GLY A 58 -0.24 4.21 -5.79
CA GLY A 58 0.76 5.04 -5.11
C GLY A 58 2.09 5.12 -5.85
N VAL A 59 2.59 4.00 -6.38
CA VAL A 59 3.83 3.95 -7.18
C VAL A 59 3.66 4.65 -8.51
N ARG A 60 2.49 4.50 -9.14
CA ARG A 60 2.22 5.00 -10.48
C ARG A 60 1.94 6.49 -10.49
N PHE A 61 1.16 6.99 -9.54
CA PHE A 61 0.73 8.39 -9.48
C PHE A 61 1.65 9.26 -8.61
N GLY A 62 2.52 8.66 -7.79
CA GLY A 62 3.48 9.37 -6.95
C GLY A 62 4.67 9.97 -7.71
N ARG A 63 5.20 11.11 -7.22
CA ARG A 63 6.46 11.71 -7.69
C ARG A 63 7.67 10.84 -7.33
N PRO A 64 8.82 10.99 -8.01
CA PRO A 64 10.09 10.42 -7.55
C PRO A 64 10.34 10.73 -6.07
N GLY A 65 10.75 9.73 -5.29
CA GLY A 65 10.93 9.84 -3.84
C GLY A 65 9.68 9.55 -2.98
N THR A 66 8.53 9.24 -3.58
CA THR A 66 7.32 8.78 -2.85
C THR A 66 7.18 7.25 -2.75
N ARG A 67 8.02 6.48 -3.47
CA ARG A 67 7.92 5.01 -3.52
C ARG A 67 8.07 4.34 -2.15
N TYR A 68 9.00 4.79 -1.31
CA TYR A 68 9.13 4.24 0.05
C TYR A 68 7.80 4.33 0.81
N VAL A 69 7.16 5.50 0.77
CA VAL A 69 5.88 5.75 1.44
C VAL A 69 4.78 4.89 0.85
N SER A 70 4.73 4.77 -0.48
CA SER A 70 3.76 3.93 -1.19
C SER A 70 3.82 2.45 -0.82
N VAL A 71 4.98 1.94 -0.38
CA VAL A 71 5.20 0.53 -0.02
C VAL A 71 4.86 0.26 1.44
N VAL A 72 5.14 1.21 2.34
CA VAL A 72 4.88 1.05 3.78
C VAL A 72 3.45 1.43 4.17
N THR A 73 2.82 2.36 3.45
CA THR A 73 1.47 2.82 3.81
C THR A 73 0.42 1.71 3.70
N PRO A 74 0.37 0.85 2.68
CA PRO A 74 -0.66 -0.20 2.61
C PRO A 74 -0.74 -1.12 3.84
N PRO A 75 0.36 -1.71 4.36
CA PRO A 75 0.29 -2.51 5.59
C PRO A 75 -0.10 -1.68 6.82
N LEU A 76 0.42 -0.46 6.95
CA LEU A 76 0.11 0.44 8.06
C LEU A 76 -1.37 0.85 8.07
N ALA A 77 -1.90 1.24 6.91
CA ALA A 77 -3.28 1.66 6.73
C ALA A 77 -4.26 0.51 7.02
N PHE A 78 -3.98 -0.68 6.50
CA PHE A 78 -4.79 -1.87 6.75
C PHE A 78 -4.80 -2.22 8.24
N ALA A 79 -3.62 -2.33 8.86
CA ALA A 79 -3.51 -2.65 10.29
C ALA A 79 -4.22 -1.62 11.16
N ALA A 80 -4.02 -0.33 10.91
CA ALA A 80 -4.70 0.73 11.66
C ALA A 80 -6.23 0.65 11.50
N THR A 81 -6.72 0.43 10.28
CA THR A 81 -8.17 0.34 10.00
C THR A 81 -8.80 -0.83 10.75
N VAL A 82 -8.20 -2.03 10.64
CA VAL A 82 -8.72 -3.22 11.31
C VAL A 82 -8.67 -3.05 12.82
N LEU A 83 -7.57 -2.53 13.37
CA LEU A 83 -7.43 -2.32 14.81
C LEU A 83 -8.52 -1.38 15.33
N VAL A 84 -8.75 -0.24 14.67
CA VAL A 84 -9.82 0.70 15.04
C VAL A 84 -11.19 0.04 14.92
N SER A 85 -11.46 -0.69 13.84
CA SER A 85 -12.73 -1.38 13.63
C SER A 85 -13.02 -2.40 14.73
N VAL A 86 -12.04 -3.24 15.06
CA VAL A 86 -12.20 -4.32 16.05
C VAL A 86 -12.37 -3.76 17.46
N ILE A 87 -11.63 -2.70 17.82
CA ILE A 87 -11.82 -2.00 19.10
C ILE A 87 -13.24 -1.40 19.19
N PHE A 88 -13.73 -0.80 18.10
CA PHE A 88 -15.07 -0.23 18.07
C PHE A 88 -16.17 -1.29 18.18
N SER A 89 -15.98 -2.46 17.57
CA SER A 89 -16.94 -3.56 17.59
C SER A 89 -16.97 -4.36 18.90
N HIS A 90 -15.83 -4.55 19.58
CA HIS A 90 -15.72 -5.46 20.74
C HIS A 90 -15.35 -4.79 22.06
N GLY A 91 -15.03 -3.49 22.07
CA GLY A 91 -14.52 -2.78 23.24
C GLY A 91 -13.11 -3.23 23.64
N ILE A 92 -12.70 -2.98 24.89
CA ILE A 92 -11.34 -3.28 25.40
C ILE A 92 -11.20 -4.73 25.89
N LYS A 93 -11.81 -5.69 25.18
CA LYS A 93 -11.58 -7.13 25.45
C LYS A 93 -10.33 -7.56 24.70
N ILE A 94 -9.16 -7.29 25.29
CA ILE A 94 -7.86 -7.41 24.63
C ILE A 94 -7.64 -8.77 23.95
N SER A 95 -8.11 -9.87 24.55
CA SER A 95 -7.98 -11.22 23.97
C SER A 95 -8.79 -11.37 22.68
N ARG A 96 -10.02 -10.85 22.61
CA ARG A 96 -10.84 -10.94 21.40
C ARG A 96 -10.35 -9.98 20.33
N VAL A 97 -9.99 -8.75 20.73
CA VAL A 97 -9.41 -7.76 19.83
C VAL A 97 -8.14 -8.29 19.16
N GLY A 98 -7.24 -8.91 19.93
CA GLY A 98 -6.02 -9.50 19.41
C GLY A 98 -6.29 -10.65 18.44
N ILE A 99 -7.21 -11.55 18.77
CA ILE A 99 -7.55 -12.69 17.90
C ILE A 99 -8.13 -12.22 16.57
N ASP A 100 -9.11 -11.32 16.60
CA ASP A 100 -9.78 -10.85 15.38
C ASP A 100 -8.84 -10.00 14.52
N PHE A 101 -7.96 -9.23 15.15
CA PHE A 101 -6.91 -8.48 14.47
C PHE A 101 -5.90 -9.39 13.75
N ILE A 102 -5.41 -10.44 14.43
CA ILE A 102 -4.49 -11.41 13.83
C ILE A 102 -5.19 -12.23 12.74
N ALA A 103 -6.45 -12.61 12.94
CA ALA A 103 -7.22 -13.33 11.92
C ALA A 103 -7.37 -12.49 10.64
N ALA A 104 -7.67 -11.20 10.78
CA ALA A 104 -7.73 -10.27 9.67
C ALA A 104 -6.38 -10.12 8.95
N LEU A 105 -5.28 -9.98 9.71
CA LEU A 105 -3.93 -9.94 9.13
C LEU A 105 -3.57 -11.22 8.40
N ALA A 106 -3.86 -12.39 8.98
CA ALA A 106 -3.57 -13.68 8.39
C ALA A 106 -4.32 -13.89 7.06
N SER A 107 -5.59 -13.48 7.01
CA SER A 107 -6.42 -13.57 5.80
C SER A 107 -5.82 -12.78 4.62
N VAL A 108 -5.23 -11.63 4.91
CA VAL A 108 -4.71 -10.70 3.88
C VAL A 108 -3.18 -10.83 3.69
N ALA A 109 -2.51 -11.64 4.52
CA ALA A 109 -1.06 -11.81 4.53
C ALA A 109 -0.46 -12.16 3.15
N PRO A 110 -1.04 -13.05 2.32
CA PRO A 110 -0.47 -13.35 1.00
C PRO A 110 -0.38 -12.11 0.11
N TYR A 111 -1.41 -11.27 0.13
CA TYR A 111 -1.47 -10.03 -0.64
C TYR A 111 -0.49 -9.00 -0.10
N LEU A 112 -0.36 -8.88 1.23
CA LEU A 112 0.63 -8.02 1.87
C LEU A 112 2.06 -8.43 1.51
N ILE A 113 2.36 -9.73 1.51
CA ILE A 113 3.68 -10.26 1.15
C ILE A 113 3.98 -9.97 -0.32
N ILE A 114 3.07 -10.31 -1.24
CA ILE A 114 3.25 -10.09 -2.68
C ILE A 114 3.43 -8.60 -2.97
N SER A 115 2.56 -7.76 -2.42
CA SER A 115 2.62 -6.31 -2.60
C SER A 115 3.93 -5.74 -2.02
N ALA A 116 4.37 -6.18 -0.84
CA ALA A 116 5.64 -5.75 -0.26
C ALA A 116 6.83 -6.15 -1.16
N LEU A 117 6.89 -7.41 -1.62
CA LEU A 117 7.97 -7.88 -2.50
C LEU A 117 8.06 -7.05 -3.78
N VAL A 118 6.93 -6.85 -4.46
CA VAL A 118 6.87 -6.05 -5.69
C VAL A 118 7.24 -4.59 -5.40
N GLY A 119 6.68 -4.01 -4.35
CA GLY A 119 6.90 -2.61 -3.98
C GLY A 119 8.37 -2.31 -3.66
N TRP A 120 9.00 -3.15 -2.83
CA TRP A 120 10.41 -3.03 -2.49
C TRP A 120 11.33 -3.27 -3.68
N PHE A 121 11.02 -4.26 -4.52
CA PHE A 121 11.76 -4.50 -5.77
C PHE A 121 11.76 -3.25 -6.67
N MET A 122 10.59 -2.63 -6.87
CA MET A 122 10.48 -1.40 -7.68
C MET A 122 11.24 -0.21 -7.08
N TYR A 123 11.28 -0.10 -5.74
CA TYR A 123 12.03 0.93 -5.05
C TYR A 123 13.55 0.75 -5.20
N PHE A 124 14.06 -0.46 -5.00
CA PHE A 124 15.49 -0.74 -5.16
C PHE A 124 15.94 -0.64 -6.61
N ASN A 125 15.10 -1.06 -7.57
CA ASN A 125 15.39 -0.90 -8.99
C ASN A 125 15.52 0.57 -9.40
N GLU A 126 14.70 1.47 -8.82
CA GLU A 126 14.87 2.92 -9.05
C GLU A 126 16.21 3.43 -8.52
N LYS A 127 16.53 3.06 -7.28
CA LYS A 127 17.78 3.49 -6.64
C LYS A 127 19.01 2.98 -7.39
N ALA A 128 18.94 1.78 -7.96
CA ALA A 128 20.01 1.23 -8.77
C ALA A 128 20.22 2.04 -10.06
N LYS A 129 19.15 2.46 -10.73
CA LYS A 129 19.21 3.25 -11.97
C LYS A 129 19.68 4.68 -11.77
N THR A 130 19.43 5.27 -10.60
CA THR A 130 19.85 6.66 -10.29
C THR A 130 21.29 6.77 -9.79
N ARG A 131 22.00 5.66 -9.56
CA ARG A 131 23.40 5.69 -9.11
C ARG A 131 24.31 6.07 -10.29
N PRO A 132 25.19 7.09 -10.15
CA PRO A 132 26.14 7.43 -11.20
C PRO A 132 27.08 6.23 -11.45
N SER A 133 27.28 5.90 -12.72
CA SER A 133 28.24 4.87 -13.13
C SER A 133 29.63 5.31 -12.69
N ARG A 134 30.34 4.43 -11.97
CA ARG A 134 31.74 4.62 -11.55
C ARG A 134 32.69 4.92 -12.73
N LYS A 135 32.26 4.67 -13.97
CA LYS A 135 33.03 4.95 -15.20
C LYS A 135 32.99 6.40 -15.68
N SER A 136 32.16 7.27 -15.10
CA SER A 136 32.08 8.69 -15.51
C SER A 136 32.86 9.65 -14.59
N ALA A 137 33.51 9.12 -13.56
CA ALA A 137 34.25 9.89 -12.56
C ALA A 137 35.78 9.62 -12.62
N ALA A 138 36.24 9.01 -13.70
CA ALA A 138 37.65 8.76 -13.99
C ALA A 138 38.05 9.50 -15.27
#